data_AF-A0AAE0Q3X3-F1
#
_entry.id   AF-A0AAE0Q3X3-F1
#
_cell.length_a   1.000
_cell.length_b   1.000
_cell.length_c   1.000
_cell.angle_alpha   90.00
_cell.angle_beta   90.00
_cell.angle_gamma   90.00
#
_symmetry.space_group_name_H-M   'P 1'
#
loop_
_entity.id
_entity.type
_entity.pdbx_description
1 polymer ?
#
loop_
_entity_poly.entity_id
_entity_poly.type
_entity_poly.pdbx_seq_one_letter_code
_entity_poly.pdbx_strand_id
1 'polypeptide(L)'
;METYFSSEKMRSPIHDQISTLQRKIQVLEGETSMQYETSKCLIQKNREKVLQLRQENKLLHRKLAKALAADEQVIRDAFQSHRSEEAAYRKMSGKDAVQALDQKVCVKVKKLNALKHMTNTQRHRLEELNTEYNTVRATSPGLLTDVVTTYEVDLRVLESQLEKAQLKCQETEHIIRSYHKLKEHLQEESLTFQSRFDELDCEIKQKKQELRYMQLMFNNAHQASQEAKAELQRQKSMMCSERREQELVLNRYKKHAEEQKAQTDRGKRRDQRVAPHTGKLSSEAQCSGTAERENKKTISSFKEAFSRITEATGVTDTQELVDRFVSQRDSHTHMQKMKLQNERELQRLKEERDAVHTQYQDLKYSGDAKLTNRRKVVEECVSQLQREQHKQDAAKETVEKLTHTLKTVRTSVTYLCYKLKYIKLQDAPVQRECESPLDVLDLLQEAELKLMQLQDELQGHDIHRVMKEMKQQKLDCQRADLHEEEDDSEDDDDDSEVFTRISLKQQSQLTVDSRKNKLP
;
A
#
# COMPACT_ATOMS: atom_id res chain seq x y z
N MET A 1 -42.85 180.29 83.30
CA MET A 1 -44.32 180.14 83.40
C MET A 1 -44.72 178.93 82.58
N GLU A 2 -45.43 177.98 83.22
CA GLU A 2 -46.35 176.96 82.63
C GLU A 2 -45.75 175.97 81.59
N THR A 3 -46.00 174.66 81.54
CA THR A 3 -46.85 173.64 82.20
C THR A 3 -46.30 172.28 81.67
N TYR A 4 -45.81 171.37 82.50
CA TYR A 4 -46.49 170.18 83.07
C TYR A 4 -47.07 169.11 82.10
N PHE A 5 -46.48 167.90 82.21
CA PHE A 5 -47.07 166.54 82.31
C PHE A 5 -46.74 165.43 81.27
N SER A 6 -46.15 164.35 81.82
CA SER A 6 -46.18 162.92 81.44
C SER A 6 -45.33 162.39 80.26
N SER A 7 -44.07 161.99 80.55
CA SER A 7 -43.25 161.12 79.65
C SER A 7 -42.28 160.15 80.38
N GLU A 8 -42.51 159.84 81.66
CA GLU A 8 -41.52 159.09 82.49
C GLU A 8 -41.89 157.63 82.78
N LYS A 9 -42.98 157.10 82.19
CA LYS A 9 -43.46 155.72 82.45
C LYS A 9 -43.07 154.65 81.41
N MET A 10 -42.27 154.98 80.38
CA MET A 10 -41.90 154.01 79.32
C MET A 10 -40.44 153.50 79.34
N ARG A 11 -39.54 153.97 80.22
CA ARG A 11 -38.11 153.54 80.24
C ARG A 11 -37.79 152.31 81.10
N SER A 12 -38.53 152.04 82.18
CA SER A 12 -38.33 150.82 82.99
C SER A 12 -38.64 149.49 82.27
N PRO A 13 -39.71 149.33 81.45
CA PRO A 13 -40.03 148.02 80.87
C PRO A 13 -39.02 147.55 79.80
N ILE A 14 -38.33 148.47 79.11
CA ILE A 14 -37.34 148.13 78.09
C ILE A 14 -36.04 147.61 78.73
N HIS A 15 -35.62 148.19 79.85
CA HIS A 15 -34.41 147.74 80.55
C HIS A 15 -34.56 146.33 81.13
N ASP A 16 -35.74 146.01 81.68
CA ASP A 16 -36.06 144.67 82.17
C ASP A 16 -36.12 143.64 81.03
N GLN A 17 -36.62 144.03 79.85
CA GLN A 17 -36.61 143.17 78.66
C GLN A 17 -35.17 142.88 78.16
N ILE A 18 -34.28 143.87 78.20
CA ILE A 18 -32.87 143.66 77.82
C ILE A 18 -32.18 142.74 78.84
N SER A 19 -32.39 142.95 80.14
CA SER A 19 -31.80 142.08 81.17
C SER A 19 -32.32 140.64 81.10
N THR A 20 -33.60 140.45 80.81
CA THR A 20 -34.19 139.11 80.62
C THR A 20 -33.69 138.43 79.35
N LEU A 21 -33.53 139.16 78.23
CA LEU A 21 -32.93 138.63 77.01
C LEU A 21 -31.44 138.29 77.21
N GLN A 22 -30.67 139.11 77.92
CA GLN A 22 -29.28 138.82 78.26
C GLN A 22 -29.16 137.57 79.13
N ARG A 23 -30.04 137.40 80.14
CA ARG A 23 -30.11 136.16 80.93
C ARG A 23 -30.45 134.94 80.07
N LYS A 24 -31.39 135.09 79.12
CA LYS A 24 -31.76 134.02 78.20
C LYS A 24 -30.63 133.63 77.25
N ILE A 25 -29.90 134.62 76.72
CA ILE A 25 -28.70 134.39 75.91
C ILE A 25 -27.65 133.65 76.74
N GLN A 26 -27.39 134.09 77.97
CA GLN A 26 -26.40 133.44 78.83
C GLN A 26 -26.76 131.99 79.19
N VAL A 27 -28.06 131.69 79.39
CA VAL A 27 -28.55 130.32 79.58
C VAL A 27 -28.39 129.50 78.30
N LEU A 28 -28.74 130.03 77.14
CA LEU A 28 -28.57 129.35 75.85
C LEU A 28 -27.09 129.12 75.51
N GLU A 29 -26.21 130.07 75.81
CA GLU A 29 -24.75 129.92 75.68
C GLU A 29 -24.23 128.85 76.64
N GLY A 30 -24.76 128.77 77.86
CA GLY A 30 -24.50 127.70 78.80
C GLY A 30 -24.98 126.33 78.29
N GLU A 31 -26.19 126.23 77.76
CA GLU A 31 -26.77 125.01 77.20
C GLU A 31 -26.02 124.53 75.96
N THR A 32 -25.72 125.43 75.01
CA THR A 32 -24.93 125.11 73.82
C THR A 32 -23.51 124.69 74.20
N SER A 33 -22.89 125.32 75.20
CA SER A 33 -21.60 124.90 75.74
C SER A 33 -21.68 123.52 76.40
N MET A 34 -22.71 123.25 77.21
CA MET A 34 -22.90 121.92 77.83
C MET A 34 -23.18 120.83 76.80
N GLN A 35 -24.00 121.11 75.77
CA GLN A 35 -24.28 120.18 74.69
C GLN A 35 -23.03 119.92 73.85
N TYR A 36 -22.24 120.95 73.57
CA TYR A 36 -20.96 120.82 72.88
C TYR A 36 -19.97 119.96 73.68
N GLU A 37 -19.82 120.22 74.98
CA GLU A 37 -18.96 119.42 75.85
C GLU A 37 -19.47 117.98 76.03
N THR A 38 -20.79 117.77 76.10
CA THR A 38 -21.39 116.43 76.16
C THR A 38 -21.17 115.67 74.86
N SER A 39 -21.35 116.31 73.70
CA SER A 39 -21.09 115.73 72.38
C SER A 39 -19.61 115.40 72.21
N LYS A 40 -18.71 116.31 72.60
CA LYS A 40 -17.25 116.11 72.58
C LYS A 40 -16.84 114.96 73.50
N CYS A 41 -17.41 114.86 74.70
CA CYS A 41 -17.22 113.75 75.63
C CYS A 41 -17.74 112.42 75.05
N LEU A 42 -18.90 112.41 74.39
CA LEU A 42 -19.45 111.22 73.74
C LEU A 42 -18.62 110.77 72.53
N ILE A 43 -18.14 111.70 71.71
CA ILE A 43 -17.20 111.44 70.61
C ILE A 43 -15.89 110.87 71.16
N GLN A 44 -15.39 111.41 72.28
CA GLN A 44 -14.20 110.90 72.94
C GLN A 44 -14.41 109.47 73.47
N LYS A 45 -15.52 109.19 74.17
CA LYS A 45 -15.89 107.84 74.61
C LYS A 45 -16.06 106.86 73.44
N ASN A 46 -16.67 107.29 72.34
CA ASN A 46 -16.82 106.47 71.14
C ASN A 46 -15.46 106.18 70.48
N ARG A 47 -14.56 107.18 70.41
CA ARG A 47 -13.18 107.00 69.94
C ARG A 47 -12.44 105.98 70.82
N GLU A 48 -12.55 106.09 72.14
CA GLU A 48 -11.97 105.13 73.08
C GLU A 48 -12.52 103.72 72.88
N LYS A 49 -13.84 103.56 72.71
CA LYS A 49 -14.46 102.25 72.46
C LYS A 49 -14.05 101.63 71.12
N VAL A 50 -13.94 102.42 70.06
CA VAL A 50 -13.41 101.94 68.76
C VAL A 50 -11.96 101.50 68.90
N LEU A 51 -11.15 102.22 69.67
CA LEU A 51 -9.77 101.82 69.96
C LEU A 51 -9.71 100.50 70.74
N GLN A 52 -10.56 100.33 71.76
CA GLN A 52 -10.68 99.08 72.51
C GLN A 52 -11.07 97.91 71.58
N LEU A 53 -12.13 98.06 70.78
CA LEU A 53 -12.56 97.02 69.84
C LEU A 53 -11.46 96.68 68.81
N ARG A 54 -10.72 97.67 68.31
CA ARG A 54 -9.58 97.42 67.41
C ARG A 54 -8.45 96.67 68.10
N GLN A 55 -8.18 96.97 69.38
CA GLN A 55 -7.20 96.24 70.17
C GLN A 55 -7.65 94.81 70.44
N GLU A 56 -8.92 94.59 70.81
CA GLU A 56 -9.52 93.26 71.00
C GLU A 56 -9.49 92.45 69.72
N ASN A 57 -9.85 93.05 68.58
CA ASN A 57 -9.82 92.39 67.29
C ASN A 57 -8.39 92.01 66.88
N LYS A 58 -7.42 92.91 67.12
CA LYS A 58 -5.98 92.62 66.96
C LYS A 58 -5.52 91.49 67.88
N LEU A 59 -6.03 91.42 69.11
CA LEU A 59 -5.73 90.34 70.06
C LEU A 59 -6.35 89.01 69.61
N LEU A 60 -7.60 89.01 69.12
CA LEU A 60 -8.26 87.83 68.58
C LEU A 60 -7.56 87.29 67.34
N HIS A 61 -7.17 88.16 66.39
CA HIS A 61 -6.35 87.75 65.25
C HIS A 61 -4.99 87.17 65.68
N ARG A 62 -4.33 87.76 66.69
CA ARG A 62 -3.10 87.18 67.26
C ARG A 62 -3.35 85.83 67.93
N LYS A 63 -4.46 85.65 68.65
CA LYS A 63 -4.82 84.37 69.28
C LYS A 63 -5.11 83.31 68.23
N LEU A 64 -5.85 83.65 67.17
CA LEU A 64 -6.12 82.75 66.04
C LEU A 64 -4.82 82.37 65.32
N ALA A 65 -3.95 83.33 65.03
CA ALA A 65 -2.66 83.06 64.39
C ALA A 65 -1.77 82.14 65.26
N LYS A 66 -1.76 82.33 66.59
CA LYS A 66 -1.04 81.44 67.51
C LYS A 66 -1.63 80.03 67.54
N ALA A 67 -2.96 79.89 67.54
CA ALA A 67 -3.61 78.59 67.51
C ALA A 67 -3.34 77.84 66.20
N LEU A 68 -3.44 78.52 65.05
CA LEU A 68 -3.11 77.93 63.75
C LEU A 68 -1.63 77.56 63.64
N ALA A 69 -0.72 78.38 64.17
CA ALA A 69 0.71 78.06 64.18
C ALA A 69 1.04 76.87 65.11
N ALA A 70 0.32 76.74 66.23
CA ALA A 70 0.44 75.58 67.12
C ALA A 70 -0.06 74.30 66.45
N ASP A 71 -1.23 74.34 65.80
CA ASP A 71 -1.76 73.21 65.02
C ASP A 71 -0.81 72.82 63.88
N GLU A 72 -0.27 73.80 63.15
CA GLU A 72 0.73 73.57 62.11
C GLU A 72 2.00 72.91 62.66
N GLN A 73 2.46 73.33 63.84
CA GLN A 73 3.64 72.73 64.47
C GLN A 73 3.39 71.27 64.91
N VAL A 74 2.23 70.99 65.51
CA VAL A 74 1.84 69.62 65.89
C VAL A 74 1.79 68.70 64.67
N ILE A 75 1.25 69.19 63.55
CA ILE A 75 1.22 68.43 62.29
C ILE A 75 2.64 68.22 61.73
N ARG A 76 3.49 69.25 61.74
CA ARG A 76 4.89 69.11 61.30
C ARG A 76 5.66 68.08 62.12
N ASP A 77 5.43 68.02 63.43
CA ASP A 77 6.10 67.08 64.33
C ASP A 77 5.57 65.65 64.17
N ALA A 78 4.27 65.47 63.97
CA ALA A 78 3.67 64.16 63.72
C ALA A 78 4.09 63.55 62.37
N PHE A 79 4.28 64.37 61.33
CA PHE A 79 4.61 63.92 59.97
C PHE A 79 6.11 64.03 59.61
N GLN A 80 7.02 64.11 60.59
CA GLN A 80 8.47 64.24 60.34
C GLN A 80 9.03 63.13 59.42
N SER A 81 8.51 61.89 59.54
CA SER A 81 8.90 60.75 58.71
C SER A 81 8.10 60.63 57.40
N HIS A 82 7.00 61.36 57.24
CA HIS A 82 6.04 61.26 56.13
C HIS A 82 5.77 62.64 55.51
N ARG A 83 6.85 63.29 55.04
CA ARG A 83 6.84 64.67 54.50
C ARG A 83 5.88 64.91 53.34
N SER A 84 5.60 63.88 52.54
CA SER A 84 4.64 63.97 51.42
C SER A 84 3.19 64.06 51.90
N GLU A 85 2.85 63.42 53.02
CA GLU A 85 1.51 63.44 53.59
C GLU A 85 1.28 64.71 54.43
N GLU A 86 2.34 65.29 55.00
CA GLU A 86 2.31 66.56 55.77
C GLU A 86 1.59 67.69 55.00
N ALA A 87 1.86 67.82 53.70
CA ALA A 87 1.31 68.88 52.87
C ALA A 87 -0.24 68.83 52.76
N ALA A 88 -0.83 67.63 52.84
CA ALA A 88 -2.27 67.45 52.77
C ALA A 88 -3.00 67.90 54.06
N TYR A 89 -2.29 67.89 55.19
CA TYR A 89 -2.86 68.19 56.51
C TYR A 89 -2.49 69.56 57.07
N ARG A 90 -1.49 70.25 56.50
CA ARG A 90 -0.95 71.54 56.99
C ARG A 90 -2.00 72.63 57.25
N LYS A 91 -3.13 72.64 56.52
CA LYS A 91 -4.20 73.65 56.65
C LYS A 91 -5.39 73.19 57.50
N MET A 92 -5.36 71.96 58.00
CA MET A 92 -6.43 71.39 58.84
C MET A 92 -6.12 71.61 60.32
N SER A 93 -7.14 71.64 61.16
CA SER A 93 -6.91 71.57 62.61
C SER A 93 -6.40 70.18 62.99
N GLY A 94 -5.63 70.07 64.07
CA GLY A 94 -5.09 68.78 64.53
C GLY A 94 -6.16 67.71 64.73
N LYS A 95 -7.38 68.07 65.16
CA LYS A 95 -8.52 67.14 65.32
C LYS A 95 -9.04 66.62 63.98
N ASP A 96 -9.18 67.50 63.00
CA ASP A 96 -9.66 67.13 61.67
C ASP A 96 -8.65 66.25 60.93
N ALA A 97 -7.35 66.52 61.14
CA ALA A 97 -6.26 65.70 60.62
C ALA A 97 -6.31 64.27 61.18
N VAL A 98 -6.55 64.12 62.49
CA VAL A 98 -6.72 62.80 63.14
C VAL A 98 -7.93 62.07 62.56
N GLN A 99 -9.09 62.74 62.44
CA GLN A 99 -10.29 62.10 61.89
C GLN A 99 -10.09 61.65 60.43
N ALA A 100 -9.41 62.46 59.62
CA ALA A 100 -9.09 62.12 58.23
C ALA A 100 -8.08 60.96 58.14
N LEU A 101 -7.10 60.89 59.05
CA LEU A 101 -6.19 59.75 59.16
C LEU A 101 -6.92 58.49 59.61
N ASP A 102 -7.80 58.57 60.61
CA ASP A 102 -8.61 57.45 61.10
C ASP A 102 -9.48 56.87 59.98
N GLN A 103 -10.14 57.73 59.19
CA GLN A 103 -10.89 57.29 58.01
C GLN A 103 -9.99 56.58 56.99
N LYS A 104 -8.79 57.10 56.70
CA LYS A 104 -7.82 56.44 55.82
C LYS A 104 -7.37 55.09 56.37
N VAL A 105 -7.12 54.99 57.68
CA VAL A 105 -6.76 53.73 58.35
C VAL A 105 -7.92 52.74 58.23
N CYS A 106 -9.16 53.15 58.50
CA CYS A 106 -10.33 52.29 58.32
C CYS A 106 -10.46 51.76 56.88
N VAL A 107 -10.24 52.62 55.88
CA VAL A 107 -10.26 52.19 54.46
C VAL A 107 -9.13 51.20 54.17
N LYS A 108 -7.90 51.47 54.63
CA LYS A 108 -6.76 50.56 54.45
C LYS A 108 -6.98 49.22 55.16
N VAL A 109 -7.54 49.22 56.37
CA VAL A 109 -7.88 48.00 57.14
C VAL A 109 -8.96 47.20 56.43
N LYS A 110 -10.03 47.84 55.93
CA LYS A 110 -11.06 47.17 55.14
C LYS A 110 -10.47 46.51 53.88
N LYS A 111 -9.60 47.23 53.15
CA LYS A 111 -8.89 46.69 51.98
C LYS A 111 -7.99 45.51 52.36
N LEU A 112 -7.25 45.60 53.47
CA LEU A 112 -6.41 44.51 53.96
C LEU A 112 -7.24 43.28 54.33
N ASN A 113 -8.37 43.46 55.02
CA ASN A 113 -9.25 42.36 55.39
C ASN A 113 -9.87 41.69 54.16
N ALA A 114 -10.27 42.46 53.15
CA ALA A 114 -10.75 41.91 51.88
C ALA A 114 -9.67 41.09 51.16
N LEU A 115 -8.43 41.60 51.09
CA LEU A 115 -7.31 40.86 50.52
C LEU A 115 -6.98 39.59 51.30
N LYS A 116 -6.95 39.66 52.64
CA LYS A 116 -6.75 38.49 53.50
C LYS A 116 -7.81 37.43 53.27
N HIS A 117 -9.08 37.82 53.15
CA HIS A 117 -10.16 36.90 52.82
C HIS A 117 -9.93 36.25 51.46
N MET A 118 -9.65 37.02 50.40
CA MET A 118 -9.37 36.49 49.07
C MET A 118 -8.20 35.50 49.07
N THR A 119 -7.09 35.85 49.71
CA THR A 119 -5.92 34.96 49.85
C THR A 119 -6.30 33.69 50.61
N ASN A 120 -7.11 33.80 51.67
CA ASN A 120 -7.53 32.64 52.44
C ASN A 120 -8.47 31.73 51.64
N THR A 121 -9.39 32.29 50.85
CA THR A 121 -10.24 31.52 49.93
C THR A 121 -9.41 30.80 48.87
N GLN A 122 -8.43 31.49 48.27
CA GLN A 122 -7.53 30.86 47.30
C GLN A 122 -6.68 29.75 47.93
N ARG A 123 -6.18 29.98 49.16
CA ARG A 123 -5.44 28.97 49.92
C ARG A 123 -6.31 27.74 50.20
N HIS A 124 -7.54 27.93 50.67
CA HIS A 124 -8.47 26.81 50.87
C HIS A 124 -8.77 26.08 49.57
N ARG A 125 -8.97 26.79 48.45
CA ARG A 125 -9.17 26.15 47.14
C ARG A 125 -7.94 25.34 46.69
N LEU A 126 -6.74 25.84 46.96
CA LEU A 126 -5.50 25.11 46.68
C LEU A 126 -5.36 23.89 47.58
N GLU A 127 -5.74 23.98 48.86
CA GLU A 127 -5.76 22.85 49.78
C GLU A 127 -6.76 21.79 49.32
N GLU A 128 -7.98 22.16 48.95
CA GLU A 128 -8.98 21.27 48.35
C GLU A 128 -8.41 20.58 47.11
N LEU A 129 -7.89 21.34 46.13
CA LEU A 129 -7.35 20.79 44.90
C LEU A 129 -6.14 19.88 45.16
N ASN A 130 -5.30 20.21 46.15
CA ASN A 130 -4.20 19.37 46.55
C ASN A 130 -4.70 18.09 47.24
N THR A 131 -5.77 18.15 48.04
CA THR A 131 -6.39 16.94 48.60
C THR A 131 -7.02 16.07 47.50
N GLU A 132 -7.73 16.66 46.54
CA GLU A 132 -8.27 15.96 45.35
C GLU A 132 -7.15 15.34 44.51
N TYR A 133 -6.07 16.07 44.28
CA TYR A 133 -4.91 15.54 43.56
C TYR A 133 -4.25 14.38 44.31
N ASN A 134 -4.07 14.51 45.63
CA ASN A 134 -3.47 13.44 46.44
C ASN A 134 -4.40 12.23 46.58
N THR A 135 -5.72 12.42 46.64
CA THR A 135 -6.68 11.31 46.65
C THR A 135 -6.68 10.59 45.31
N VAL A 136 -6.75 11.33 44.18
CA VAL A 136 -6.62 10.74 42.84
C VAL A 136 -5.29 10.01 42.69
N ARG A 137 -4.16 10.61 43.14
CA ARG A 137 -2.86 9.95 43.09
C ARG A 137 -2.79 8.70 43.97
N ALA A 138 -3.41 8.70 45.15
CA ALA A 138 -3.42 7.56 46.08
C ALA A 138 -4.38 6.45 45.64
N THR A 139 -5.50 6.79 45.01
CA THR A 139 -6.48 5.84 44.46
C THR A 139 -6.08 5.33 43.07
N SER A 140 -5.28 6.10 42.31
CA SER A 140 -4.87 5.77 40.94
C SER A 140 -3.34 5.68 40.67
N PRO A 141 -2.50 5.07 41.52
CA PRO A 141 -1.16 4.66 41.07
C PRO A 141 -1.23 3.62 39.94
N GLY A 142 -2.28 2.78 39.95
CA GLY A 142 -2.53 1.75 38.95
C GLY A 142 -3.22 2.25 37.69
N LEU A 143 -4.20 3.15 37.78
CA LEU A 143 -5.04 3.53 36.64
C LEU A 143 -4.30 4.36 35.58
N LEU A 144 -3.36 5.24 35.96
CA LEU A 144 -2.55 5.97 34.98
C LEU A 144 -1.56 5.05 34.26
N THR A 145 -1.03 4.05 34.98
CA THR A 145 -0.14 3.05 34.39
C THR A 145 -0.92 2.10 33.48
N ASP A 146 -2.10 1.64 33.91
CA ASP A 146 -2.98 0.77 33.12
C ASP A 146 -3.54 1.47 31.88
N VAL A 147 -3.92 2.74 31.99
CA VAL A 147 -4.41 3.50 30.83
C VAL A 147 -3.27 3.78 29.85
N VAL A 148 -2.07 4.08 30.33
CA VAL A 148 -0.90 4.24 29.45
C VAL A 148 -0.51 2.90 28.81
N THR A 149 -0.53 1.79 29.55
CA THR A 149 -0.22 0.47 28.99
C THR A 149 -1.28 0.01 28.00
N THR A 150 -2.57 0.31 28.21
CA THR A 150 -3.62 -0.01 27.21
C THR A 150 -3.46 0.82 25.95
N TYR A 151 -3.19 2.14 26.06
CA TYR A 151 -2.91 2.96 24.88
C TYR A 151 -1.64 2.52 24.15
N GLU A 152 -0.60 2.08 24.86
CA GLU A 152 0.61 1.53 24.26
C GLU A 152 0.35 0.19 23.55
N VAL A 153 -0.51 -0.67 24.11
CA VAL A 153 -0.92 -1.93 23.48
C VAL A 153 -1.74 -1.63 22.22
N ASP A 154 -2.71 -0.72 22.29
CA ASP A 154 -3.52 -0.31 21.14
C ASP A 154 -2.66 0.33 20.04
N LEU A 155 -1.68 1.18 20.40
CA LEU A 155 -0.70 1.73 19.46
C LEU A 155 0.10 0.63 18.76
N ARG A 156 0.61 -0.37 19.49
CA ARG A 156 1.33 -1.49 18.88
C ARG A 156 0.44 -2.33 17.95
N VAL A 157 -0.84 -2.52 18.30
CA VAL A 157 -1.80 -3.22 17.44
C VAL A 157 -2.06 -2.40 16.17
N LEU A 158 -2.29 -1.09 16.29
CA LEU A 158 -2.47 -0.18 15.16
C LEU A 158 -1.23 -0.13 14.25
N GLU A 159 -0.03 -0.09 14.83
CA GLU A 159 1.24 -0.16 14.10
C GLU A 159 1.37 -1.49 13.35
N SER A 160 1.09 -2.62 14.00
CA SER A 160 1.13 -3.93 13.35
C SER A 160 0.10 -4.07 12.23
N GLN A 161 -1.11 -3.51 12.41
CA GLN A 161 -2.13 -3.47 11.37
C GLN A 161 -1.70 -2.58 10.18
N LEU A 162 -1.05 -1.45 10.46
CA LEU A 162 -0.50 -0.57 9.43
C LEU A 162 0.61 -1.26 8.64
N GLU A 163 1.57 -1.90 9.31
CA GLU A 163 2.63 -2.68 8.65
C GLU A 163 2.04 -3.79 7.79
N LYS A 164 1.04 -4.51 8.30
CA LYS A 164 0.34 -5.55 7.52
C LYS A 164 -0.37 -4.98 6.30
N ALA A 165 -0.99 -3.81 6.40
CA ALA A 165 -1.60 -3.13 5.28
C ALA A 165 -0.55 -2.67 4.25
N GLN A 166 0.58 -2.13 4.70
CA GLN A 166 1.69 -1.73 3.84
C GLN A 166 2.30 -2.93 3.10
N LEU A 167 2.53 -4.06 3.78
CA LEU A 167 3.01 -5.29 3.14
C LEU A 167 2.03 -5.78 2.07
N LYS A 168 0.72 -5.78 2.37
CA LYS A 168 -0.31 -6.12 1.38
C LYS A 168 -0.30 -5.16 0.17
N CYS A 169 -0.10 -3.86 0.40
CA CYS A 169 0.01 -2.89 -0.69
C CYS A 169 1.24 -3.18 -1.57
N GLN A 170 2.40 -3.44 -0.96
CA GLN A 170 3.62 -3.79 -1.69
C GLN A 170 3.48 -5.09 -2.48
N GLU A 171 2.86 -6.13 -1.89
CA GLU A 171 2.53 -7.38 -2.58
C GLU A 171 1.59 -7.13 -3.77
N THR A 172 0.56 -6.32 -3.57
CA THR A 172 -0.38 -5.95 -4.62
C THR A 172 0.31 -5.17 -5.74
N GLU A 173 1.19 -4.23 -5.42
CA GLU A 173 2.00 -3.53 -6.41
C GLU A 173 2.93 -4.48 -7.18
N HIS A 174 3.56 -5.44 -6.50
CA HIS A 174 4.40 -6.45 -7.14
C HIS A 174 3.57 -7.32 -8.11
N ILE A 175 2.38 -7.74 -7.70
CA ILE A 175 1.43 -8.48 -8.54
C ILE A 175 1.01 -7.64 -9.75
N ILE A 176 0.63 -6.37 -9.55
CA ILE A 176 0.25 -5.44 -10.62
C ILE A 176 1.41 -5.27 -11.61
N ARG A 177 2.63 -5.05 -11.15
CA ARG A 177 3.81 -4.93 -12.03
C ARG A 177 4.06 -6.21 -12.82
N SER A 178 3.84 -7.37 -12.21
CA SER A 178 3.98 -8.66 -12.89
C SER A 178 2.91 -8.84 -13.98
N TYR A 179 1.66 -8.46 -13.70
CA TYR A 179 0.60 -8.46 -14.71
C TYR A 179 0.84 -7.46 -15.83
N HIS A 180 1.40 -6.28 -15.54
CA HIS A 180 1.78 -5.32 -16.57
C HIS A 180 2.86 -5.88 -17.49
N LYS A 181 3.91 -6.50 -16.95
CA LYS A 181 4.94 -7.17 -17.76
C LYS A 181 4.36 -8.30 -18.62
N LEU A 182 3.45 -9.10 -18.05
CA LEU A 182 2.78 -10.16 -18.81
C LEU A 182 1.92 -9.57 -19.94
N LYS A 183 1.21 -8.47 -19.66
CA LYS A 183 0.43 -7.77 -20.67
C LYS A 183 1.30 -7.20 -21.79
N GLU A 184 2.42 -6.56 -21.45
CA GLU A 184 3.39 -6.04 -22.43
C GLU A 184 3.91 -7.16 -23.32
N HIS A 185 4.34 -8.28 -22.73
CA HIS A 185 4.79 -9.45 -23.49
C HIS A 185 3.71 -10.01 -24.42
N LEU A 186 2.47 -10.15 -23.94
CA LEU A 186 1.36 -10.61 -24.77
C LEU A 186 1.02 -9.63 -25.90
N GLN A 187 1.15 -8.32 -25.65
CA GLN A 187 0.98 -7.30 -26.68
C GLN A 187 2.09 -7.38 -27.73
N GLU A 188 3.35 -7.54 -27.32
CA GLU A 188 4.49 -7.76 -28.22
C GLU A 188 4.28 -9.03 -29.06
N GLU A 189 3.92 -10.15 -28.45
CA GLU A 189 3.63 -11.40 -29.17
C GLU A 189 2.49 -11.21 -30.18
N SER A 190 1.43 -10.48 -29.79
CA SER A 190 0.29 -10.22 -30.68
C SER A 190 0.69 -9.47 -31.95
N LEU A 191 1.65 -8.52 -31.83
CA LEU A 191 2.18 -7.79 -32.98
C LEU A 191 3.03 -8.69 -33.88
N THR A 192 3.73 -9.68 -33.32
CA THR A 192 4.55 -10.62 -34.12
C THR A 192 3.73 -11.64 -34.90
N PHE A 193 2.52 -11.98 -34.46
CA PHE A 193 1.71 -13.00 -35.13
C PHE A 193 1.36 -12.60 -36.57
N GLN A 194 1.03 -11.33 -36.82
CA GLN A 194 0.72 -10.88 -38.18
C GLN A 194 1.89 -11.10 -39.14
N SER A 195 3.10 -10.73 -38.73
CA SER A 195 4.30 -10.94 -39.55
C SER A 195 4.56 -12.42 -39.82
N ARG A 196 4.37 -13.30 -38.82
CA ARG A 196 4.50 -14.75 -38.98
C ARG A 196 3.44 -15.32 -39.92
N PHE A 197 2.19 -14.83 -39.86
CA PHE A 197 1.15 -15.23 -40.80
C PHE A 197 1.47 -14.79 -42.22
N ASP A 198 1.96 -13.56 -42.40
CA ASP A 198 2.35 -13.04 -43.71
C ASP A 198 3.51 -13.87 -44.32
N GLU A 199 4.50 -14.25 -43.51
CA GLU A 199 5.59 -15.15 -43.92
C GLU A 199 5.08 -16.53 -44.36
N LEU A 200 4.20 -17.15 -43.58
CA LEU A 200 3.59 -18.44 -43.92
C LEU A 200 2.71 -18.35 -45.18
N ASP A 201 1.94 -17.27 -45.33
CA ASP A 201 1.14 -17.03 -46.53
C ASP A 201 2.00 -16.85 -47.78
N CYS A 202 3.15 -16.15 -47.65
CA CYS A 202 4.14 -16.03 -48.70
C CYS A 202 4.74 -17.40 -49.07
N GLU A 203 5.12 -18.22 -48.10
CA GLU A 203 5.64 -19.57 -48.35
C GLU A 203 4.59 -20.46 -49.03
N ILE A 204 3.34 -20.45 -48.56
CA ILE A 204 2.24 -21.20 -49.18
C ILE A 204 2.03 -20.76 -50.64
N LYS A 205 2.07 -19.45 -50.91
CA LYS A 205 1.94 -18.93 -52.28
C LYS A 205 3.09 -19.41 -53.17
N GLN A 206 4.33 -19.37 -52.68
CA GLN A 206 5.50 -19.87 -53.39
C GLN A 206 5.38 -21.37 -53.68
N LYS A 207 5.04 -22.19 -52.67
CA LYS A 207 4.87 -23.64 -52.82
C LYS A 207 3.74 -24.00 -53.80
N LYS A 208 2.63 -23.26 -53.77
CA LYS A 208 1.55 -23.41 -54.76
C LYS A 208 2.00 -23.04 -56.18
N GLN A 209 2.92 -22.09 -56.34
CA GLN A 209 3.48 -21.74 -57.64
C GLN A 209 4.46 -22.80 -58.13
N GLU A 210 5.36 -23.29 -57.26
CA GLU A 210 6.27 -24.41 -57.55
C GLU A 210 5.50 -25.67 -57.97
N LEU A 211 4.41 -26.00 -57.26
CA LEU A 211 3.56 -27.14 -57.60
C LEU A 211 2.93 -27.00 -58.98
N ARG A 212 2.38 -25.81 -59.30
CA ARG A 212 1.81 -25.51 -60.63
C ARG A 212 2.87 -25.64 -61.72
N TYR A 213 4.09 -25.16 -61.47
CA TYR A 213 5.20 -25.30 -62.40
C TYR A 213 5.59 -26.78 -62.61
N MET A 214 5.70 -27.56 -61.54
CA MET A 214 5.98 -29.01 -61.63
C MET A 214 4.88 -29.77 -62.37
N GLN A 215 3.61 -29.44 -62.16
CA GLN A 215 2.49 -30.02 -62.91
C GLN A 215 2.57 -29.70 -64.39
N LEU A 216 2.92 -28.46 -64.77
CA LEU A 216 3.13 -28.09 -66.17
C LEU A 216 4.27 -28.89 -66.78
N MET A 217 5.41 -29.00 -66.09
CA MET A 217 6.55 -29.79 -66.53
C MET A 217 6.22 -31.28 -66.65
N PHE A 218 5.45 -31.82 -65.71
CA PHE A 218 4.97 -33.21 -65.77
C PHE A 218 4.06 -33.44 -66.99
N ASN A 219 3.11 -32.54 -67.24
CA ASN A 219 2.22 -32.64 -68.41
C ASN A 219 3.01 -32.56 -69.72
N ASN A 220 3.98 -31.65 -69.82
CA ASN A 220 4.85 -31.54 -70.98
C ASN A 220 5.71 -32.81 -71.18
N ALA A 221 6.31 -33.33 -70.11
CA ALA A 221 7.08 -34.57 -70.17
C ALA A 221 6.21 -35.79 -70.53
N HIS A 222 4.97 -35.83 -70.01
CA HIS A 222 4.00 -36.87 -70.31
C HIS A 222 3.59 -36.82 -71.78
N GLN A 223 3.27 -35.63 -72.29
CA GLN A 223 2.95 -35.41 -73.70
C GLN A 223 4.12 -35.81 -74.60
N ALA A 224 5.34 -35.35 -74.31
CA ALA A 224 6.53 -35.75 -75.06
C ALA A 224 6.76 -37.27 -75.05
N SER A 225 6.49 -37.94 -73.92
CA SER A 225 6.55 -39.41 -73.85
C SER A 225 5.45 -40.07 -74.70
N GLN A 226 4.24 -39.53 -74.74
CA GLN A 226 3.16 -40.06 -75.56
C GLN A 226 3.47 -39.88 -77.05
N GLU A 227 3.97 -38.71 -77.44
CA GLU A 227 4.41 -38.41 -78.80
C GLU A 227 5.54 -39.34 -79.24
N ALA A 228 6.55 -39.55 -78.41
CA ALA A 228 7.64 -40.49 -78.70
C ALA A 228 7.15 -41.94 -78.83
N LYS A 229 6.19 -42.37 -77.99
CA LYS A 229 5.58 -43.71 -78.09
C LYS A 229 4.77 -43.86 -79.38
N ALA A 230 3.99 -42.83 -79.75
CA ALA A 230 3.20 -42.82 -80.97
C ALA A 230 4.10 -42.86 -82.22
N GLU A 231 5.17 -42.07 -82.24
CA GLU A 231 6.15 -42.06 -83.33
C GLU A 231 6.88 -43.40 -83.44
N LEU A 232 7.30 -43.99 -82.31
CA LEU A 232 7.89 -45.33 -82.29
C LEU A 232 6.92 -46.39 -82.85
N GLN A 233 5.64 -46.33 -82.50
CA GLN A 233 4.63 -47.24 -83.03
C GLN A 233 4.41 -47.03 -84.53
N ARG A 234 4.39 -45.78 -85.00
CA ARG A 234 4.30 -45.44 -86.42
C ARG A 234 5.49 -46.01 -87.20
N GLN A 235 6.71 -45.77 -86.73
CA GLN A 235 7.93 -46.31 -87.33
C GLN A 235 7.97 -47.84 -87.33
N LYS A 236 7.56 -48.49 -86.23
CA LYS A 236 7.44 -49.96 -86.17
C LYS A 236 6.46 -50.49 -87.20
N SER A 237 5.30 -49.86 -87.36
CA SER A 237 4.30 -50.26 -88.37
C SER A 237 4.83 -50.10 -89.79
N MET A 238 5.51 -48.98 -90.08
CA MET A 238 6.17 -48.71 -91.37
C MET A 238 7.24 -49.76 -91.69
N MET A 239 8.15 -50.03 -90.74
CA MET A 239 9.18 -51.07 -90.89
C MET A 239 8.58 -52.47 -91.10
N CYS A 240 7.47 -52.78 -90.42
CA CYS A 240 6.75 -54.04 -90.62
C CYS A 240 6.06 -54.13 -91.98
N SER A 241 5.50 -53.04 -92.52
CA SER A 241 4.96 -53.03 -93.90
C SER A 241 6.07 -53.14 -94.95
N GLU A 242 7.16 -52.41 -94.78
CA GLU A 242 8.33 -52.48 -95.67
C GLU A 242 8.95 -53.87 -95.66
N ARG A 243 9.12 -54.48 -94.48
CA ARG A 243 9.59 -55.88 -94.38
C ARG A 243 8.66 -56.85 -95.09
N ARG A 244 7.33 -56.70 -94.94
CA ARG A 244 6.34 -57.53 -95.64
C ARG A 244 6.44 -57.35 -97.16
N GLU A 245 6.61 -56.13 -97.64
CA GLU A 245 6.79 -55.84 -99.05
C GLU A 245 8.09 -56.43 -99.60
N GLN A 246 9.20 -56.25 -98.89
CA GLN A 246 10.49 -56.86 -99.24
C GLN A 246 10.40 -58.39 -99.25
N GLU A 247 9.70 -59.01 -98.30
CA GLU A 247 9.48 -60.45 -98.27
C GLU A 247 8.62 -60.93 -99.46
N LEU A 248 7.57 -60.18 -99.82
CA LEU A 248 6.78 -60.47 -101.02
C LEU A 248 7.63 -60.39 -102.29
N VAL A 249 8.46 -59.36 -102.43
CA VAL A 249 9.39 -59.21 -103.55
C VAL A 249 10.40 -60.37 -103.57
N LEU A 250 11.02 -60.69 -102.43
CA LEU A 250 11.96 -61.80 -102.31
C LEU A 250 11.30 -63.14 -102.67
N ASN A 251 10.07 -63.38 -102.22
CA ASN A 251 9.32 -64.59 -102.56
C ASN A 251 9.00 -64.67 -104.05
N ARG A 252 8.68 -63.54 -104.72
CA ARG A 252 8.54 -63.50 -106.18
C ARG A 252 9.84 -63.88 -106.88
N TYR A 253 10.97 -63.32 -106.45
CA TYR A 253 12.29 -63.68 -106.99
C TYR A 253 12.66 -65.14 -106.72
N LYS A 254 12.41 -65.66 -105.52
CA LYS A 254 12.61 -67.07 -105.18
C LYS A 254 11.78 -67.99 -106.08
N LYS A 255 10.51 -67.66 -106.29
CA LYS A 255 9.63 -68.42 -107.19
C LYS A 255 10.19 -68.44 -108.62
N HIS A 256 10.62 -67.29 -109.15
CA HIS A 256 11.28 -67.24 -110.46
C HIS A 256 12.60 -68.02 -110.51
N ALA A 257 13.41 -67.97 -109.45
CA ALA A 257 14.64 -68.74 -109.35
C ALA A 257 14.37 -70.25 -109.25
N GLU A 258 13.33 -70.68 -108.52
CA GLU A 258 12.88 -72.07 -108.45
C GLU A 258 12.31 -72.55 -109.78
N GLU A 259 11.55 -71.73 -110.49
CA GLU A 259 11.06 -72.00 -111.85
C GLU A 259 12.25 -72.20 -112.81
N GLN A 260 13.24 -71.30 -112.79
CA GLN A 260 14.47 -71.46 -113.58
C GLN A 260 15.31 -72.67 -113.15
N LYS A 261 15.38 -72.96 -111.84
CA LYS A 261 16.06 -74.16 -111.32
C LYS A 261 15.34 -75.43 -111.76
N ALA A 262 14.01 -75.47 -111.73
CA ALA A 262 13.23 -76.60 -112.24
C ALA A 262 13.41 -76.77 -113.75
N GLN A 263 13.53 -75.67 -114.51
CA GLN A 263 13.82 -75.69 -115.95
C GLN A 263 15.24 -76.16 -116.26
N THR A 264 16.23 -75.70 -115.49
CA THR A 264 17.62 -76.15 -115.62
C THR A 264 17.85 -77.54 -115.03
N ASP A 265 17.11 -78.01 -114.03
CA ASP A 265 17.14 -79.39 -113.52
C ASP A 265 16.50 -80.36 -114.53
N ARG A 266 15.47 -79.91 -115.26
CA ARG A 266 14.99 -80.61 -116.48
C ARG A 266 16.05 -80.66 -117.58
N GLY A 267 16.94 -79.67 -117.68
CA GLY A 267 18.10 -79.68 -118.58
C GLY A 267 19.30 -80.49 -118.06
N LYS A 268 19.57 -80.47 -116.76
CA LYS A 268 20.73 -81.09 -116.09
C LYS A 268 20.54 -82.59 -115.79
N ARG A 269 19.34 -83.14 -115.93
CA ARG A 269 19.15 -84.59 -116.10
C ARG A 269 19.61 -85.10 -117.48
N ARG A 270 20.06 -84.23 -118.39
CA ARG A 270 20.49 -84.60 -119.75
C ARG A 270 21.97 -84.40 -120.08
N ASP A 271 22.79 -83.75 -119.25
CA ASP A 271 24.22 -83.55 -119.57
C ASP A 271 25.16 -83.73 -118.37
N GLN A 272 26.03 -84.75 -118.54
CA GLN A 272 27.41 -85.01 -118.09
C GLN A 272 28.06 -84.09 -117.04
N ARG A 273 28.70 -84.64 -115.99
CA ARG A 273 30.03 -85.32 -115.95
C ARG A 273 31.19 -84.36 -116.25
N VAL A 274 32.23 -84.45 -115.41
CA VAL A 274 33.63 -83.97 -115.56
C VAL A 274 34.02 -82.70 -114.75
N ALA A 275 34.62 -82.95 -113.58
CA ALA A 275 35.67 -82.13 -112.94
C ALA A 275 36.97 -82.24 -113.77
N PRO A 276 38.03 -81.39 -113.69
CA PRO A 276 38.78 -81.16 -112.43
C PRO A 276 39.63 -79.86 -112.30
N HIS A 277 40.21 -79.69 -111.09
CA HIS A 277 41.55 -79.20 -110.66
C HIS A 277 42.34 -78.18 -111.52
N THR A 278 43.14 -77.24 -110.97
CA THR A 278 44.44 -77.42 -110.25
C THR A 278 44.98 -76.02 -109.86
N GLY A 279 45.61 -75.78 -108.70
CA GLY A 279 47.08 -75.72 -108.52
C GLY A 279 47.61 -74.29 -108.29
N LYS A 280 48.04 -73.89 -107.08
CA LYS A 280 49.36 -74.04 -106.42
C LYS A 280 50.44 -72.99 -106.82
N LEU A 281 50.83 -72.21 -105.79
CA LEU A 281 52.19 -71.83 -105.36
C LEU A 281 52.92 -70.61 -105.96
N SER A 282 53.85 -70.13 -105.10
CA SER A 282 55.13 -69.45 -105.38
C SER A 282 55.11 -67.91 -105.39
N SER A 283 56.13 -67.16 -104.97
CA SER A 283 57.26 -67.32 -104.03
C SER A 283 57.90 -65.92 -103.89
N GLU A 284 58.41 -65.64 -102.69
CA GLU A 284 59.72 -65.02 -102.40
C GLU A 284 60.45 -64.18 -103.48
N ALA A 285 60.80 -62.94 -103.15
CA ALA A 285 62.04 -62.30 -103.61
C ALA A 285 62.48 -61.14 -102.69
N GLN A 286 63.73 -61.22 -102.25
CA GLN A 286 64.51 -60.22 -101.52
C GLN A 286 65.00 -59.08 -102.45
N CYS A 287 65.24 -57.87 -101.93
CA CYS A 287 66.55 -57.18 -102.02
C CYS A 287 66.60 -55.74 -101.45
N SER A 288 67.65 -55.52 -100.64
CA SER A 288 68.56 -54.35 -100.54
C SER A 288 68.05 -52.90 -100.35
N GLY A 289 68.59 -52.21 -99.34
CA GLY A 289 68.57 -50.75 -99.21
C GLY A 289 68.88 -50.27 -97.78
N THR A 290 70.12 -50.42 -97.31
CA THR A 290 70.50 -50.41 -95.89
C THR A 290 70.92 -49.05 -95.30
N ALA A 291 70.38 -47.92 -95.78
CA ALA A 291 70.66 -46.60 -95.16
C ALA A 291 69.46 -45.64 -95.13
N GLU A 292 68.49 -45.79 -96.04
CA GLU A 292 67.18 -45.11 -95.91
C GLU A 292 66.21 -45.84 -94.98
N ARG A 293 66.56 -47.08 -94.58
CA ARG A 293 65.63 -47.97 -93.89
C ARG A 293 65.37 -47.57 -92.44
N GLU A 294 66.29 -46.91 -91.75
CA GLU A 294 66.05 -46.47 -90.36
C GLU A 294 65.18 -45.21 -90.31
N ASN A 295 65.39 -44.25 -91.22
CA ASN A 295 64.49 -43.10 -91.37
C ASN A 295 63.12 -43.50 -91.93
N LYS A 296 63.04 -44.41 -92.91
CA LYS A 296 61.74 -44.95 -93.37
C LYS A 296 61.08 -45.85 -92.32
N LYS A 297 61.82 -46.60 -91.49
CA LYS A 297 61.24 -47.40 -90.40
C LYS A 297 60.72 -46.52 -89.27
N THR A 298 61.44 -45.46 -88.89
CA THR A 298 60.97 -44.49 -87.88
C THR A 298 59.81 -43.67 -88.42
N ILE A 299 59.87 -43.16 -89.65
CA ILE A 299 58.73 -42.48 -90.30
C ILE A 299 57.55 -43.43 -90.51
N SER A 300 57.78 -44.70 -90.88
CA SER A 300 56.72 -45.71 -90.99
C SER A 300 56.15 -46.09 -89.62
N SER A 301 56.98 -46.13 -88.58
CA SER A 301 56.56 -46.36 -87.20
C SER A 301 55.72 -45.20 -86.69
N PHE A 302 56.13 -43.96 -86.92
CA PHE A 302 55.32 -42.78 -86.61
C PHE A 302 54.04 -42.77 -87.43
N LYS A 303 54.10 -43.07 -88.73
CA LYS A 303 52.92 -43.15 -89.60
C LYS A 303 51.95 -44.25 -89.16
N GLU A 304 52.45 -45.40 -88.72
CA GLU A 304 51.65 -46.50 -88.18
C GLU A 304 51.04 -46.12 -86.82
N ALA A 305 51.80 -45.48 -85.93
CA ALA A 305 51.28 -44.96 -84.67
C ALA A 305 50.21 -43.89 -84.89
N PHE A 306 50.44 -42.96 -85.83
CA PHE A 306 49.45 -41.97 -86.25
C PHE A 306 48.22 -42.64 -86.85
N SER A 307 48.38 -43.63 -87.73
CA SER A 307 47.27 -44.36 -88.34
C SER A 307 46.44 -45.07 -87.28
N ARG A 308 47.08 -45.70 -86.29
CA ARG A 308 46.40 -46.33 -85.15
C ARG A 308 45.67 -45.31 -84.26
N ILE A 309 46.25 -44.12 -84.05
CA ILE A 309 45.60 -43.04 -83.30
C ILE A 309 44.40 -42.50 -84.07
N THR A 310 44.52 -42.23 -85.37
CA THR A 310 43.40 -41.77 -86.22
C THR A 310 42.32 -42.83 -86.37
N GLU A 311 42.68 -44.11 -86.42
CA GLU A 311 41.73 -45.22 -86.47
C GLU A 311 41.00 -45.40 -85.13
N ALA A 312 41.70 -45.25 -84.00
CA ALA A 312 41.09 -45.32 -82.66
C ALA A 312 40.25 -44.08 -82.30
N THR A 313 40.58 -42.90 -82.83
CA THR A 313 39.85 -41.65 -82.60
C THR A 313 38.81 -41.35 -83.68
N GLY A 314 38.88 -42.01 -84.84
CA GLY A 314 37.95 -41.83 -85.97
C GLY A 314 38.09 -40.50 -86.70
N VAL A 315 39.20 -39.78 -86.52
CA VAL A 315 39.43 -38.44 -87.06
C VAL A 315 40.43 -38.49 -88.23
N THR A 316 40.08 -37.91 -89.38
CA THR A 316 40.88 -37.91 -90.60
C THR A 316 41.79 -36.69 -90.76
N ASP A 317 41.49 -35.57 -90.09
CA ASP A 317 42.29 -34.35 -90.12
C ASP A 317 43.18 -34.21 -88.87
N THR A 318 44.44 -33.84 -89.10
CA THR A 318 45.45 -33.68 -88.05
C THR A 318 45.16 -32.51 -87.12
N GLN A 319 44.53 -31.44 -87.61
CA GLN A 319 44.20 -30.28 -86.78
C GLN A 319 42.99 -30.58 -85.88
N GLU A 320 41.94 -31.23 -86.42
CA GLU A 320 40.79 -31.70 -85.62
C GLU A 320 41.23 -32.64 -84.48
N LEU A 321 42.22 -33.50 -84.73
CA LEU A 321 42.79 -34.38 -83.70
C LEU A 321 43.38 -33.56 -82.54
N VAL A 322 44.21 -32.55 -82.85
CA VAL A 322 44.83 -31.68 -81.82
C VAL A 322 43.77 -30.91 -81.05
N ASP A 323 42.77 -30.34 -81.73
CA ASP A 323 41.72 -29.55 -81.09
C ASP A 323 40.85 -30.41 -80.15
N ARG A 324 40.56 -31.67 -80.51
CA ARG A 324 39.88 -32.62 -79.62
C ARG A 324 40.73 -32.99 -78.41
N PHE A 325 42.04 -33.23 -78.59
CA PHE A 325 42.94 -33.52 -77.46
C PHE A 325 43.04 -32.34 -76.50
N VAL A 326 43.12 -31.10 -77.01
CA VAL A 326 43.12 -29.89 -76.19
C VAL A 326 41.79 -29.75 -75.46
N SER A 327 40.66 -29.89 -76.15
CA SER A 327 39.32 -29.81 -75.55
C SER A 327 39.08 -30.89 -74.50
N GLN A 328 39.56 -32.12 -74.75
CA GLN A 328 39.45 -33.24 -73.83
C GLN A 328 40.34 -33.04 -72.60
N ARG A 329 41.56 -32.54 -72.78
CA ARG A 329 42.46 -32.16 -71.69
C ARG A 329 41.84 -31.07 -70.83
N ASP A 330 41.31 -30.02 -71.45
CA ASP A 330 40.72 -28.89 -70.73
C ASP A 330 39.45 -29.32 -69.96
N SER A 331 38.62 -30.18 -70.57
CA SER A 331 37.47 -30.81 -69.91
C SER A 331 37.89 -31.71 -68.73
N HIS A 332 38.96 -32.49 -68.90
CA HIS A 332 39.53 -33.29 -67.82
C HIS A 332 40.04 -32.40 -66.66
N THR A 333 40.79 -31.34 -66.97
CA THR A 333 41.29 -30.40 -65.96
C THR A 333 40.13 -29.70 -65.23
N HIS A 334 39.07 -29.33 -65.95
CA HIS A 334 37.86 -28.75 -65.35
C HIS A 334 37.15 -29.75 -64.43
N MET A 335 36.92 -30.99 -64.86
CA MET A 335 36.35 -32.04 -64.00
C MET A 335 37.22 -32.29 -62.76
N GLN A 336 38.54 -32.31 -62.91
CA GLN A 336 39.45 -32.52 -61.79
C GLN A 336 39.36 -31.38 -60.78
N LYS A 337 39.23 -30.13 -61.24
CA LYS A 337 38.99 -28.96 -60.38
C LYS A 337 37.64 -29.05 -59.67
N MET A 338 36.57 -29.43 -60.37
CA MET A 338 35.23 -29.63 -59.79
C MET A 338 35.22 -30.75 -58.76
N LYS A 339 35.91 -31.87 -59.02
CA LYS A 339 36.09 -32.96 -58.06
C LYS A 339 36.75 -32.47 -56.79
N LEU A 340 37.87 -31.73 -56.92
CA LEU A 340 38.60 -31.19 -55.77
C LEU A 340 37.78 -30.18 -54.98
N GLN A 341 36.96 -29.37 -55.65
CA GLN A 341 36.06 -28.43 -55.01
C GLN A 341 34.94 -29.15 -54.24
N ASN A 342 34.31 -30.16 -54.85
CA ASN A 342 33.30 -30.98 -54.19
C ASN A 342 33.87 -31.76 -53.00
N GLU A 343 35.10 -32.29 -53.09
CA GLU A 343 35.78 -32.96 -51.98
C GLU A 343 36.00 -32.02 -50.79
N ARG A 344 36.43 -30.78 -51.04
CA ARG A 344 36.56 -29.76 -49.98
C ARG A 344 35.22 -29.40 -49.37
N GLU A 345 34.19 -29.20 -50.18
CA GLU A 345 32.85 -28.85 -49.69
C GLU A 345 32.23 -30.00 -48.88
N LEU A 346 32.41 -31.24 -49.32
CA LEU A 346 32.00 -32.43 -48.58
C LEU A 346 32.71 -32.51 -47.22
N GLN A 347 34.00 -32.19 -47.16
CA GLN A 347 34.75 -32.19 -45.91
C GLN A 347 34.27 -31.09 -44.95
N ARG A 348 34.07 -29.86 -45.46
CA ARG A 348 33.47 -28.78 -44.67
C ARG A 348 32.10 -29.16 -44.10
N LEU A 349 31.22 -29.73 -44.93
CA LEU A 349 29.89 -30.19 -44.49
C LEU A 349 29.96 -31.31 -43.46
N LYS A 350 30.94 -32.23 -43.56
CA LYS A 350 31.17 -33.27 -42.56
C LYS A 350 31.58 -32.67 -41.22
N GLU A 351 32.53 -31.74 -41.23
CA GLU A 351 33.01 -31.03 -40.03
C GLU A 351 31.89 -30.23 -39.36
N GLU A 352 31.08 -29.51 -40.15
CA GLU A 352 29.92 -28.78 -39.65
C GLU A 352 28.86 -29.72 -39.05
N ARG A 353 28.57 -30.84 -39.73
CA ARG A 353 27.68 -31.88 -39.21
C ARG A 353 28.19 -32.46 -37.91
N ASP A 354 29.48 -32.74 -37.80
CA ASP A 354 30.09 -33.29 -36.58
C ASP A 354 30.07 -32.26 -35.44
N ALA A 355 30.36 -30.99 -35.71
CA ALA A 355 30.27 -29.91 -34.73
C ALA A 355 28.83 -29.72 -34.19
N VAL A 356 27.84 -29.68 -35.09
CA VAL A 356 26.41 -29.60 -34.70
C VAL A 356 25.99 -30.85 -33.93
N HIS A 357 26.49 -32.03 -34.30
CA HIS A 357 26.19 -33.27 -33.60
C HIS A 357 26.74 -33.27 -32.16
N THR A 358 27.97 -32.78 -31.95
CA THR A 358 28.54 -32.63 -30.60
C THR A 358 27.73 -31.63 -29.77
N GLN A 359 27.38 -30.47 -30.33
CA GLN A 359 26.53 -29.49 -29.63
C GLN A 359 25.16 -30.09 -29.24
N TYR A 360 24.56 -30.90 -30.12
CA TYR A 360 23.31 -31.59 -29.81
C TYR A 360 23.48 -32.60 -28.66
N GLN A 361 24.56 -33.39 -28.65
CA GLN A 361 24.84 -34.32 -27.56
C GLN A 361 25.01 -33.56 -26.24
N ASP A 362 25.81 -32.49 -26.22
CA ASP A 362 26.01 -31.67 -25.02
C ASP A 362 24.69 -31.08 -24.52
N LEU A 363 23.84 -30.59 -25.42
CA LEU A 363 22.54 -30.03 -25.03
C LEU A 363 21.59 -31.12 -24.50
N LYS A 364 21.58 -32.30 -25.13
CA LYS A 364 20.76 -33.44 -24.72
C LYS A 364 21.15 -33.93 -23.32
N TYR A 365 22.44 -34.19 -23.09
CA TYR A 365 22.89 -34.75 -21.81
C TYR A 365 22.99 -33.69 -20.70
N SER A 366 23.34 -32.44 -21.00
CA SER A 366 23.33 -31.36 -20.00
C SER A 366 21.93 -30.84 -19.67
N GLY A 367 21.01 -30.89 -20.63
CA GLY A 367 19.59 -30.56 -20.43
C GLY A 367 18.93 -31.51 -19.44
N ASP A 368 19.12 -32.82 -19.62
CA ASP A 368 18.56 -33.84 -18.73
C ASP A 368 19.13 -33.75 -17.30
N ALA A 369 20.43 -33.46 -17.15
CA ALA A 369 21.04 -33.24 -15.84
C ALA A 369 20.45 -32.01 -15.11
N LYS A 370 20.23 -30.90 -15.83
CA LYS A 370 19.62 -29.68 -15.28
C LYS A 370 18.15 -29.90 -14.90
N LEU A 371 17.38 -30.60 -15.75
CA LEU A 371 15.98 -30.94 -15.46
C LEU A 371 15.86 -31.85 -14.25
N THR A 372 16.74 -32.85 -14.13
CA THR A 372 16.76 -33.76 -12.98
C THR A 372 17.09 -33.02 -11.69
N ASN A 373 18.06 -32.09 -11.72
CA ASN A 373 18.40 -31.28 -10.56
C ASN A 373 17.25 -30.34 -10.15
N ARG A 374 16.61 -29.67 -11.12
CA ARG A 374 15.42 -28.85 -10.87
C ARG A 374 14.29 -29.66 -10.27
N ARG A 375 14.04 -30.88 -10.76
CA ARG A 375 13.02 -31.79 -10.22
C ARG A 375 13.28 -32.14 -8.76
N LYS A 376 14.53 -32.47 -8.42
CA LYS A 376 14.94 -32.77 -7.03
C LYS A 376 14.73 -31.58 -6.09
N VAL A 377 15.10 -30.37 -6.51
CA VAL A 377 14.90 -29.16 -5.71
C VAL A 377 13.41 -28.88 -5.49
N VAL A 378 12.57 -29.06 -6.52
CA VAL A 378 11.11 -28.93 -6.38
C VAL A 378 10.56 -29.96 -5.40
N GLU A 379 10.99 -31.22 -5.52
CA GLU A 379 10.55 -32.31 -4.64
C GLU A 379 10.96 -32.09 -3.18
N GLU A 380 12.15 -31.52 -2.94
CA GLU A 380 12.62 -31.11 -1.62
C GLU A 380 11.80 -29.94 -1.05
N CYS A 381 11.50 -28.91 -1.87
CA CYS A 381 10.62 -27.81 -1.48
C CYS A 381 9.21 -28.29 -1.13
N VAL A 382 8.64 -29.20 -1.94
CA VAL A 382 7.33 -29.80 -1.66
C VAL A 382 7.37 -30.58 -0.35
N SER A 383 8.43 -31.36 -0.12
CA SER A 383 8.61 -32.11 1.14
C SER A 383 8.76 -31.18 2.35
N GLN A 384 9.42 -30.04 2.21
CA GLN A 384 9.52 -29.02 3.26
C GLN A 384 8.16 -28.37 3.53
N LEU A 385 7.42 -28.00 2.48
CA LEU A 385 6.08 -27.43 2.61
C LEU A 385 5.12 -28.38 3.33
N GLN A 386 5.13 -29.67 2.96
CA GLN A 386 4.31 -30.69 3.63
C GLN A 386 4.67 -30.81 5.12
N ARG A 387 5.96 -30.76 5.48
CA ARG A 387 6.39 -30.78 6.89
C ARG A 387 5.90 -29.56 7.66
N GLU A 388 6.01 -28.38 7.09
CA GLU A 388 5.52 -27.16 7.75
C GLU A 388 3.98 -27.12 7.82
N GLN A 389 3.28 -27.65 6.81
CA GLN A 389 1.82 -27.82 6.86
C GLN A 389 1.39 -28.74 7.99
N HIS A 390 2.04 -29.90 8.14
CA HIS A 390 1.77 -30.81 9.26
C HIS A 390 2.03 -30.17 10.62
N LYS A 391 3.11 -29.37 10.76
CA LYS A 391 3.37 -28.63 12.00
C LYS A 391 2.29 -27.58 12.27
N GLN A 392 1.85 -26.87 11.24
CA GLN A 392 0.78 -25.89 11.35
C GLN A 392 -0.53 -26.54 11.80
N ASP A 393 -0.88 -27.68 11.21
CA ASP A 393 -2.12 -28.39 11.54
C ASP A 393 -2.07 -28.98 12.95
N ALA A 394 -0.91 -29.53 13.37
CA ALA A 394 -0.71 -29.95 14.75
C ALA A 394 -0.82 -28.78 15.75
N ALA A 395 -0.25 -27.61 15.42
CA ALA A 395 -0.37 -26.42 16.26
C ALA A 395 -1.84 -25.93 16.33
N LYS A 396 -2.57 -25.93 15.22
CA LYS A 396 -4.01 -25.61 15.21
C LYS A 396 -4.80 -26.56 16.11
N GLU A 397 -4.56 -27.86 16.01
CA GLU A 397 -5.23 -28.85 16.86
C GLU A 397 -4.92 -28.60 18.36
N THR A 398 -3.68 -28.22 18.71
CA THR A 398 -3.36 -27.87 20.10
C THR A 398 -4.08 -26.61 20.58
N VAL A 399 -4.22 -25.59 19.73
CA VAL A 399 -4.95 -24.36 20.05
C VAL A 399 -6.44 -24.63 20.19
N GLU A 400 -7.03 -25.44 19.30
CA GLU A 400 -8.43 -25.86 19.38
C GLU A 400 -8.72 -26.62 20.68
N LYS A 401 -7.83 -27.56 21.05
CA LYS A 401 -7.92 -28.28 22.34
C LYS A 401 -7.88 -27.32 23.53
N LEU A 402 -6.90 -26.40 23.57
CA LEU A 402 -6.78 -25.42 24.63
C LEU A 402 -7.99 -24.49 24.71
N THR A 403 -8.50 -24.04 23.56
CA THR A 403 -9.68 -23.18 23.48
C THR A 403 -10.92 -23.90 23.99
N HIS A 404 -11.09 -25.18 23.64
CA HIS A 404 -12.18 -26.01 24.16
C HIS A 404 -12.08 -26.18 25.67
N THR A 405 -10.89 -26.52 26.20
CA THR A 405 -10.67 -26.62 27.65
C THR A 405 -10.96 -25.30 28.35
N LEU A 406 -10.50 -24.17 27.81
CA LEU A 406 -10.75 -22.85 28.38
C LEU A 406 -12.24 -22.51 28.38
N LYS A 407 -12.97 -22.84 27.30
CA LYS A 407 -14.44 -22.65 27.23
C LYS A 407 -15.15 -23.47 28.32
N THR A 408 -14.76 -24.73 28.52
CA THR A 408 -15.31 -25.59 29.58
C THR A 408 -14.97 -25.07 30.98
N VAL A 409 -13.75 -24.57 31.20
CA VAL A 409 -13.37 -23.94 32.48
C VAL A 409 -14.21 -22.68 32.72
N ARG A 410 -14.36 -21.83 31.70
CA ARG A 410 -15.19 -20.62 31.78
C ARG A 410 -16.63 -20.96 32.19
N THR A 411 -17.29 -21.88 31.49
CA THR A 411 -18.67 -22.25 31.84
C THR A 411 -18.78 -22.84 33.24
N SER A 412 -17.80 -23.65 33.67
CA SER A 412 -17.75 -24.22 35.01
C SER A 412 -17.59 -23.14 36.09
N VAL A 413 -16.72 -22.15 35.86
CA VAL A 413 -16.50 -21.01 36.77
C VAL A 413 -17.75 -20.12 36.83
N THR A 414 -18.37 -19.82 35.69
CA THR A 414 -19.63 -19.06 35.65
C THR A 414 -20.74 -19.79 36.41
N TYR A 415 -20.84 -21.12 36.27
CA TYR A 415 -21.81 -21.93 37.02
C TYR A 415 -21.53 -21.90 38.53
N LEU A 416 -20.26 -21.99 38.94
CA LEU A 416 -19.85 -21.87 40.33
C LEU A 416 -20.24 -20.50 40.90
N CYS A 417 -19.97 -19.42 40.17
CA CYS A 417 -20.34 -18.07 40.57
C CYS A 417 -21.87 -17.91 40.70
N TYR A 418 -22.64 -18.51 39.78
CA TYR A 418 -24.10 -18.54 39.87
C TYR A 418 -24.58 -19.23 41.16
N LYS A 419 -23.98 -20.36 41.54
CA LYS A 419 -24.30 -21.05 42.80
C LYS A 419 -23.95 -20.23 44.05
N LEU A 420 -22.89 -19.44 43.98
CA LEU A 420 -22.42 -18.58 45.07
C LEU A 420 -23.10 -17.21 45.11
N LYS A 421 -24.01 -16.89 44.17
CA LYS A 421 -24.68 -15.58 44.05
C LYS A 421 -25.37 -15.11 45.33
N TYR A 422 -25.85 -16.04 46.16
CA TYR A 422 -26.59 -15.73 47.39
C TYR A 422 -25.70 -15.38 48.59
N ILE A 423 -24.38 -15.61 48.48
CA ILE A 423 -23.40 -15.27 49.52
C ILE A 423 -22.96 -13.84 49.28
N LYS A 424 -23.38 -12.94 50.17
CA LYS A 424 -23.04 -11.52 50.08
C LYS A 424 -21.69 -11.27 50.76
N LEU A 425 -20.70 -10.88 49.97
CA LEU A 425 -19.44 -10.33 50.48
C LEU A 425 -19.70 -9.01 51.20
N GLN A 426 -19.16 -8.87 52.41
CA GLN A 426 -19.28 -7.63 53.19
C GLN A 426 -18.47 -6.47 52.61
N ASP A 427 -17.52 -6.73 51.70
CA ASP A 427 -16.80 -5.73 50.92
C ASP A 427 -16.61 -6.25 49.48
N ALA A 428 -17.51 -5.86 48.56
CA ALA A 428 -17.31 -6.13 47.13
C ALA A 428 -17.42 -4.81 46.33
N PRO A 429 -16.43 -4.48 45.47
CA PRO A 429 -16.55 -3.37 44.55
C PRO A 429 -17.61 -3.67 43.48
N VAL A 430 -18.32 -2.62 43.12
CA VAL A 430 -19.40 -2.55 42.12
C VAL A 430 -19.09 -3.35 40.85
N GLN A 431 -20.10 -4.12 40.41
CA GLN A 431 -20.16 -4.87 39.17
C GLN A 431 -19.53 -4.08 38.00
N ARG A 432 -18.47 -4.63 37.40
CA ARG A 432 -17.96 -4.18 36.11
C ARG A 432 -18.40 -5.19 35.06
N GLU A 433 -19.34 -4.80 34.22
CA GLU A 433 -19.55 -5.46 32.94
C GLU A 433 -18.30 -5.20 32.09
N CYS A 434 -17.43 -6.21 31.97
CA CYS A 434 -16.21 -6.12 31.19
C CYS A 434 -16.12 -7.36 30.29
N GLU A 435 -16.33 -7.18 28.99
CA GLU A 435 -16.31 -8.25 27.98
C GLU A 435 -14.88 -8.71 27.63
N SER A 436 -14.03 -8.94 28.64
CA SER A 436 -12.62 -9.33 28.48
C SER A 436 -12.39 -10.81 28.83
N PRO A 437 -11.49 -11.53 28.14
CA PRO A 437 -11.08 -12.89 28.52
C PRO A 437 -10.44 -13.02 29.92
N LEU A 438 -10.12 -11.90 30.58
CA LEU A 438 -9.69 -11.85 32.00
C LEU A 438 -10.84 -12.01 33.01
N ASP A 439 -12.10 -11.91 32.56
CA ASP A 439 -13.32 -12.05 33.37
C ASP A 439 -13.36 -13.39 34.14
N VAL A 440 -12.83 -14.47 33.57
CA VAL A 440 -12.83 -15.80 34.23
C VAL A 440 -11.92 -15.84 35.45
N LEU A 441 -10.79 -15.12 35.44
CA LEU A 441 -9.88 -15.05 36.58
C LEU A 441 -10.46 -14.19 37.70
N ASP A 442 -11.10 -13.08 37.35
CA ASP A 442 -11.80 -12.22 38.30
C ASP A 442 -12.99 -12.95 38.94
N LEU A 443 -13.77 -13.68 38.14
CA LEU A 443 -14.85 -14.55 38.63
C LEU A 443 -14.34 -15.68 39.54
N LEU A 444 -13.18 -16.28 39.22
CA LEU A 444 -12.52 -17.27 40.08
C LEU A 444 -12.10 -16.67 41.41
N GLN A 445 -11.53 -15.46 41.39
CA GLN A 445 -11.11 -14.75 42.60
C GLN A 445 -12.31 -14.35 43.47
N GLU A 446 -13.40 -13.90 42.85
CA GLU A 446 -14.65 -13.62 43.56
C GLU A 446 -15.25 -14.89 44.17
N ALA A 447 -15.25 -16.00 43.42
CA ALA A 447 -15.71 -17.30 43.92
C ALA A 447 -14.84 -17.79 45.10
N GLU A 448 -13.52 -17.61 45.04
CA GLU A 448 -12.59 -17.95 46.13
C GLU A 448 -12.91 -17.17 47.41
N LEU A 449 -13.08 -15.85 47.31
CA LEU A 449 -13.42 -15.01 48.47
C LEU A 449 -14.78 -15.38 49.09
N LYS A 450 -15.80 -15.67 48.26
CA LYS A 450 -17.12 -16.15 48.75
C LYS A 450 -17.03 -17.50 49.43
N LEU A 451 -16.23 -18.42 48.88
CA LEU A 451 -16.03 -19.74 49.47
C LEU A 451 -15.26 -19.67 50.79
N MET A 452 -14.26 -18.78 50.90
CA MET A 452 -13.55 -18.54 52.17
C MET A 452 -14.48 -17.95 53.23
N GLN A 453 -15.32 -16.97 52.88
CA GLN A 453 -16.31 -16.43 53.81
C GLN A 453 -17.30 -17.51 54.29
N LEU A 454 -17.81 -18.34 53.37
CA LEU A 454 -18.67 -19.47 53.72
C LEU A 454 -17.97 -20.47 54.65
N GLN A 455 -16.68 -20.72 54.40
CA GLN A 455 -15.86 -21.60 55.23
C GLN A 455 -15.69 -21.04 56.65
N ASP A 456 -15.45 -19.75 56.79
CA ASP A 456 -15.34 -19.05 58.08
C ASP A 456 -16.69 -19.04 58.83
N GLU A 457 -17.80 -18.81 58.15
CA GLU A 457 -19.16 -18.86 58.73
C GLU A 457 -19.54 -20.28 59.21
N LEU A 458 -19.09 -21.31 58.49
CA LEU A 458 -19.26 -22.71 58.88
C LEU A 458 -18.26 -23.17 59.94
N GLN A 459 -17.18 -22.42 60.17
CA GLN A 459 -16.15 -22.79 61.12
C GLN A 459 -16.70 -22.72 62.55
N GLY A 460 -16.72 -23.87 63.24
CA GLY A 460 -17.30 -24.01 64.59
C GLY A 460 -18.76 -24.50 64.62
N HIS A 461 -19.41 -24.69 63.47
CA HIS A 461 -20.74 -25.31 63.37
C HIS A 461 -20.63 -26.79 62.97
N ASP A 462 -21.50 -27.65 63.54
CA ASP A 462 -21.61 -29.05 63.09
C ASP A 462 -22.36 -29.11 61.75
N ILE A 463 -21.59 -29.32 60.67
CA ILE A 463 -22.06 -29.32 59.28
C ILE A 463 -23.26 -30.27 59.10
N HIS A 464 -23.28 -31.39 59.84
CA HIS A 464 -24.34 -32.39 59.73
C HIS A 464 -25.69 -31.91 60.30
N ARG A 465 -25.65 -31.02 61.29
CA ARG A 465 -26.83 -30.38 61.89
C ARG A 465 -27.36 -29.26 60.99
N VAL A 466 -26.47 -28.40 60.49
CA VAL A 466 -26.82 -27.30 59.56
C VAL A 466 -27.43 -27.82 58.26
N MET A 467 -26.88 -28.89 57.67
CA MET A 467 -27.48 -29.52 56.48
C MET A 467 -28.86 -30.13 56.74
N LYS A 468 -29.13 -30.62 57.96
CA LYS A 468 -30.43 -31.16 58.33
C LYS A 468 -31.48 -30.05 58.48
N GLU A 469 -31.10 -28.91 59.08
CA GLU A 469 -31.93 -27.71 59.20
C GLU A 469 -32.23 -27.08 57.82
N MET A 470 -31.25 -27.01 56.92
CA MET A 470 -31.49 -26.55 55.54
C MET A 470 -32.40 -27.49 54.75
N LYS A 471 -32.27 -28.81 54.89
CA LYS A 471 -33.19 -29.77 54.25
C LYS A 471 -34.61 -29.63 54.77
N GLN A 472 -34.79 -29.35 56.06
CA GLN A 472 -36.09 -29.09 56.68
C GLN A 472 -36.70 -27.79 56.12
N GLN A 473 -35.94 -26.69 56.04
CA GLN A 473 -36.40 -25.42 55.45
C GLN A 473 -36.75 -25.53 53.97
N LYS A 474 -36.03 -26.36 53.20
CA LYS A 474 -36.31 -26.58 51.78
C LYS A 474 -37.62 -27.34 51.54
N LEU A 475 -37.97 -28.28 52.43
CA LEU A 475 -39.26 -28.97 52.44
C LEU A 475 -40.43 -28.04 52.80
N ASP A 476 -40.18 -27.02 53.62
CA ASP A 476 -41.19 -26.03 53.99
C ASP A 476 -41.40 -24.97 52.89
N CYS A 477 -40.38 -24.63 52.09
CA CYS A 477 -40.50 -23.74 50.93
C CYS A 477 -41.25 -24.40 49.75
N GLN A 478 -41.07 -25.71 49.52
CA GLN A 478 -41.81 -26.44 48.47
C GLN A 478 -43.32 -26.58 48.76
N ARG A 479 -43.77 -26.33 50.01
CA ARG A 479 -45.20 -26.23 50.33
C ARG A 479 -45.81 -24.86 50.00
N ALA A 480 -44.99 -23.82 49.84
CA ALA A 480 -45.45 -22.45 49.58
C ALA A 480 -45.56 -22.11 48.08
N ASP A 481 -44.92 -22.89 47.21
CA ASP A 481 -44.81 -22.65 45.75
C ASP A 481 -45.90 -23.36 44.91
N LEU A 482 -46.96 -23.88 45.56
CA LEU A 482 -48.10 -24.54 44.89
C LEU A 482 -49.30 -23.59 44.65
N HIS A 483 -49.15 -22.30 44.92
CA HIS A 483 -50.17 -21.30 44.67
C HIS A 483 -49.53 -20.01 44.17
N GLU A 484 -49.31 -19.92 42.87
CA GLU A 484 -49.72 -18.79 42.02
C GLU A 484 -49.15 -18.93 40.60
N GLU A 485 -50.05 -18.74 39.63
CA GLU A 485 -49.86 -18.46 38.20
C GLU A 485 -49.28 -19.54 37.27
N GLU A 486 -50.22 -20.21 36.59
CA GLU A 486 -50.12 -20.51 35.16
C GLU A 486 -49.89 -19.20 34.40
N ASP A 487 -48.74 -19.00 33.75
CA ASP A 487 -48.69 -18.22 32.51
C ASP A 487 -47.48 -18.59 31.64
N ASP A 488 -47.74 -18.59 30.35
CA ASP A 488 -46.94 -19.13 29.27
C ASP A 488 -45.56 -18.47 29.11
N SER A 489 -44.55 -19.30 28.89
CA SER A 489 -43.36 -18.90 28.12
C SER A 489 -42.87 -20.12 27.35
N GLU A 490 -43.50 -20.33 26.20
CA GLU A 490 -42.86 -20.93 25.03
C GLU A 490 -41.63 -20.07 24.69
N ASP A 491 -40.45 -20.54 25.08
CA ASP A 491 -39.20 -20.08 24.45
C ASP A 491 -38.80 -21.12 23.40
N ASP A 492 -39.02 -20.71 22.16
CA ASP A 492 -38.47 -21.27 20.93
C ASP A 492 -36.93 -21.30 21.01
N ASP A 493 -36.36 -22.45 21.37
CA ASP A 493 -35.04 -22.83 20.86
C ASP A 493 -35.24 -23.49 19.48
N ASP A 494 -35.49 -22.64 18.47
CA ASP A 494 -35.33 -22.98 17.05
C ASP A 494 -33.83 -23.07 16.71
N ASP A 495 -33.13 -24.03 17.33
CA ASP A 495 -31.97 -24.63 16.71
C ASP A 495 -32.48 -25.58 15.64
N SER A 496 -32.87 -24.99 14.51
CA SER A 496 -32.98 -25.67 13.22
C SER A 496 -31.60 -26.23 12.86
N GLU A 497 -31.25 -27.37 13.46
CA GLU A 497 -30.26 -28.29 12.96
C GLU A 497 -30.81 -28.76 11.61
N VAL A 498 -30.42 -28.06 10.54
CA VAL A 498 -30.76 -28.43 9.17
C VAL A 498 -30.14 -29.79 8.93
N PHE A 499 -30.91 -30.85 9.20
CA PHE A 499 -30.57 -32.21 8.85
C PHE A 499 -30.40 -32.23 7.33
N THR A 500 -29.15 -32.17 6.89
CA THR A 500 -28.81 -32.31 5.48
C THR A 500 -29.49 -33.59 4.97
N ARG A 501 -30.05 -33.56 3.75
CA ARG A 501 -30.72 -34.71 3.11
C ARG A 501 -29.93 -36.03 3.23
N ILE A 502 -28.61 -35.94 3.33
CA ILE A 502 -27.67 -37.05 3.51
C ILE A 502 -27.80 -37.67 4.91
N SER A 503 -27.90 -36.86 5.97
CA SER A 503 -28.04 -37.32 7.37
C SER A 503 -29.37 -38.04 7.59
N LEU A 504 -30.46 -37.48 7.07
CA LEU A 504 -31.79 -38.12 7.08
C LEU A 504 -31.79 -39.44 6.31
N LYS A 505 -31.08 -39.51 5.18
CA LYS A 505 -30.94 -40.74 4.39
C LYS A 505 -30.09 -41.80 5.11
N GLN A 506 -29.01 -41.40 5.80
CA GLN A 506 -28.20 -42.32 6.62
C GLN A 506 -28.98 -42.86 7.82
N GLN A 507 -29.73 -42.01 8.53
CA GLN A 507 -30.56 -42.42 9.65
C GLN A 507 -31.71 -43.35 9.22
N SER A 508 -32.33 -43.06 8.07
CA SER A 508 -33.31 -43.95 7.41
C SER A 508 -32.70 -45.30 7.03
N GLN A 509 -31.49 -45.31 6.47
CA GLN A 509 -30.81 -46.54 6.08
C GLN A 509 -30.44 -47.38 7.31
N LEU A 510 -29.91 -46.75 8.36
CA LEU A 510 -29.59 -47.41 9.62
C LEU A 510 -30.82 -48.02 10.28
N THR A 511 -31.96 -47.34 10.27
CA THR A 511 -33.21 -47.87 10.84
C THR A 511 -33.78 -49.02 10.00
N VAL A 512 -33.66 -48.98 8.67
CA VAL A 512 -34.03 -50.10 7.79
C VAL A 512 -33.12 -51.31 8.00
N ASP A 513 -31.81 -51.09 8.09
CA ASP A 513 -30.84 -52.17 8.28
C ASP A 513 -30.96 -52.79 9.69
N SER A 514 -31.27 -51.96 10.71
CA SER A 514 -31.60 -52.42 12.06
C SER A 514 -32.87 -53.28 12.09
N ARG A 515 -33.86 -52.97 11.26
CA ARG A 515 -35.10 -53.75 11.14
C ARG A 515 -34.90 -55.04 10.34
N LYS A 516 -34.05 -55.01 9.29
CA LYS A 516 -33.69 -56.21 8.53
C LYS A 516 -32.89 -57.22 9.36
N ASN A 517 -32.04 -56.73 10.27
CA ASN A 517 -31.25 -57.58 11.18
C ASN A 517 -32.05 -58.09 12.40
N LYS A 518 -33.32 -57.70 12.56
CA LYS A 518 -34.19 -58.11 13.68
C LYS A 518 -35.38 -58.99 13.25
N LEU A 519 -35.42 -59.48 12.02
CA LEU A 519 -36.31 -60.59 11.67
C LEU A 519 -35.51 -61.91 11.74
N PRO A 520 -35.94 -62.89 12.58
CA PRO A 520 -35.36 -64.23 12.60
C PRO A 520 -35.65 -65.03 11.34
#